data_AF-X1UGP9-F1
#
_entry.id   AF-X1UGP9-F1
#
_cell.length_a   1.000
_cell.length_b   1.000
_cell.length_c   1.000
_cell.angle_alpha   90.00
_cell.angle_beta   90.00
_cell.angle_gamma   90.00
#
_symmetry.space_group_name_H-M   'P 1'
#
loop_
_entity.id
_entity.type
_entity.pdbx_description
1 polymer ?
#
loop_
_entity_poly.entity_id
_entity_poly.type
_entity_poly.pdbx_seq_one_letter_code
_entity_poly.pdbx_strand_id
1 'polypeptide(L)'
;ASLVEVMFMAELKNLLLTAGHNLDVADIPIKLDVASGGEKYTLLNGQEKELLSGDMMISDSQGIISSIIYGPDKRTQITPDTQHVLFTVYAPPGIEKSKVFLHLQDIQNYVHIIAPESEVELLKVYEDKD
;
A
#
# COMPACT_ATOMS: atom_id res chain seq x y z
N ALA A 1 5.42 -12.95 -6.84
CA ALA A 1 4.33 -13.80 -6.30
C ALA A 1 4.36 -13.81 -4.78
N SER A 2 5.48 -14.18 -4.15
CA SER A 2 5.62 -14.31 -2.71
C SER A 2 5.26 -13.06 -1.89
N LEU A 3 5.70 -11.87 -2.28
CA LEU A 3 5.36 -10.62 -1.56
C LEU A 3 3.87 -10.27 -1.57
N VAL A 4 3.18 -10.53 -2.69
CA VAL A 4 1.73 -10.28 -2.82
C VAL A 4 0.95 -11.28 -1.96
N GLU A 5 1.37 -12.55 -1.94
CA GLU A 5 0.79 -13.58 -1.08
C GLU A 5 0.98 -13.23 0.40
N VAL A 6 2.13 -12.72 0.79
CA VAL A 6 2.43 -12.28 2.15
C VAL A 6 1.44 -11.21 2.64
N MET A 7 1.26 -10.13 1.88
CA MET A 7 0.29 -9.10 2.28
C MET A 7 -1.12 -9.67 2.33
N PHE A 8 -1.52 -10.47 1.33
CA PHE A 8 -2.85 -11.06 1.25
C PHE A 8 -3.15 -11.98 2.45
N MET A 9 -2.18 -12.76 2.92
CA MET A 9 -2.34 -13.58 4.13
C MET A 9 -2.57 -12.73 5.39
N ALA A 10 -1.89 -11.59 5.51
CA ALA A 10 -2.11 -10.65 6.60
C ALA A 10 -3.47 -9.93 6.49
N GLU A 11 -3.92 -9.62 5.27
CA GLU A 11 -5.26 -9.07 5.02
C GLU A 11 -6.34 -10.06 5.45
N LEU A 12 -6.23 -11.33 5.05
CA LEU A 12 -7.21 -12.37 5.44
C LEU A 12 -7.27 -12.58 6.96
N LYS A 13 -6.12 -12.50 7.64
CA LYS A 13 -6.05 -12.65 9.10
C LYS A 13 -6.70 -11.47 9.84
N ASN A 14 -6.46 -10.26 9.37
CA ASN A 14 -6.75 -9.03 10.14
C ASN A 14 -7.90 -8.20 9.58
N LEU A 15 -8.38 -8.54 8.37
CA LEU A 15 -9.44 -7.85 7.63
C LEU A 15 -9.11 -6.37 7.32
N LEU A 16 -7.83 -6.07 7.07
CA LEU A 16 -7.35 -4.74 6.71
C LEU A 16 -6.85 -4.74 5.27
N LEU A 17 -7.32 -3.77 4.47
CA LEU A 17 -6.93 -3.61 3.07
C LEU A 17 -5.54 -2.99 2.94
N THR A 18 -4.74 -3.58 2.07
CA THR A 18 -3.32 -3.32 1.87
C THR A 18 -3.00 -3.22 0.39
N ALA A 19 -2.23 -2.20 0.02
CA ALA A 19 -1.58 -2.13 -1.27
C ALA A 19 -0.07 -2.37 -1.11
N GLY A 20 0.49 -3.11 -2.05
CA GLY A 20 1.93 -3.38 -2.14
C GLY A 20 2.52 -2.71 -3.37
N HIS A 21 3.64 -2.03 -3.19
CA HIS A 21 4.32 -1.24 -4.20
C HIS A 21 5.79 -1.62 -4.30
N ASN A 22 6.31 -1.67 -5.52
CA ASN A 22 7.73 -1.72 -5.79
C ASN A 22 8.35 -0.34 -5.48
N LEU A 23 9.09 -0.27 -4.38
CA LEU A 23 9.73 0.95 -3.92
C LEU A 23 10.93 1.33 -4.80
N ASP A 24 11.52 0.40 -5.55
CA ASP A 24 12.63 0.65 -6.48
C ASP A 24 12.24 1.62 -7.62
N VAL A 25 10.94 1.77 -7.90
CA VAL A 25 10.41 2.60 -8.99
C VAL A 25 9.43 3.68 -8.52
N ALA A 26 9.14 3.74 -7.22
CA ALA A 26 8.31 4.79 -6.63
C ALA A 26 9.15 6.05 -6.38
N ASP A 27 8.54 7.22 -6.58
CA ASP A 27 9.23 8.51 -6.50
C ASP A 27 8.84 9.28 -5.24
N ILE A 28 9.67 9.19 -4.20
CA ILE A 28 9.46 9.79 -2.87
C ILE A 28 9.30 11.34 -2.99
N PRO A 29 8.46 12.00 -2.16
CA PRO A 29 7.73 11.48 -1.01
C PRO A 29 6.41 10.78 -1.34
N ILE A 30 6.11 9.76 -0.55
CA ILE A 30 4.78 9.14 -0.48
C ILE A 30 3.84 10.03 0.32
N LYS A 31 2.63 10.24 -0.18
CA LYS A 31 1.58 11.06 0.43
C LYS A 31 0.28 10.28 0.55
N LEU A 32 -0.37 10.42 1.68
CA LEU A 32 -1.75 10.00 1.92
C LEU A 32 -2.66 11.22 1.71
N ASP A 33 -3.72 11.07 0.94
CA ASP A 33 -4.67 12.15 0.64
C ASP A 33 -6.08 11.61 0.38
N VAL A 34 -7.04 12.52 0.23
CA VAL A 34 -8.43 12.23 -0.11
C VAL A 34 -8.72 12.77 -1.52
N ALA A 35 -9.19 11.90 -2.40
CA ALA A 35 -9.48 12.25 -3.79
C ALA A 35 -10.62 13.27 -3.90
N SER A 36 -10.44 14.25 -4.77
CA SER A 36 -11.45 15.25 -5.10
C SER A 36 -12.50 14.74 -6.11
N GLY A 37 -12.16 13.73 -6.91
CA GLY A 37 -13.08 13.07 -7.85
C GLY A 37 -12.84 13.41 -9.31
N GLY A 38 -11.60 13.69 -9.70
CA GLY A 38 -11.19 13.94 -11.09
C GLY A 38 -9.77 13.49 -11.41
N GLU A 39 -9.03 13.04 -10.39
CA GLU A 39 -7.71 12.48 -10.52
C GLU A 39 -7.77 11.14 -11.26
N LYS A 40 -6.74 10.83 -12.05
CA LYS A 40 -6.69 9.62 -12.86
C LYS A 40 -5.39 8.90 -12.68
N TYR A 41 -5.45 7.57 -12.77
CA TYR A 41 -4.26 6.73 -12.76
C TYR A 41 -4.50 5.43 -13.51
N THR A 42 -3.40 4.78 -13.91
CA THR A 42 -3.47 3.53 -14.68
C THR A 42 -3.42 2.34 -13.73
N LEU A 43 -4.47 1.53 -13.71
CA LEU A 43 -4.57 0.31 -12.91
C LEU A 43 -3.65 -0.78 -13.46
N LEU A 44 -3.41 -1.83 -12.67
CA LEU A 44 -2.61 -3.00 -13.07
C LEU A 44 -3.03 -3.62 -14.43
N ASN A 45 -4.32 -3.59 -14.75
CA ASN A 45 -4.85 -4.10 -16.02
C ASN A 45 -4.55 -3.18 -17.24
N GLY A 46 -3.89 -2.04 -17.03
CA GLY A 46 -3.56 -1.05 -18.04
C GLY A 46 -4.67 -0.07 -18.38
N GLN A 47 -5.83 -0.15 -17.73
CA GLN A 47 -6.92 0.82 -17.93
C GLN A 47 -6.71 2.04 -17.05
N GLU A 48 -6.96 3.22 -17.63
CA GLU A 48 -7.05 4.45 -16.85
C GLU A 48 -8.38 4.47 -16.08
N LYS A 49 -8.30 4.89 -14.82
CA LYS A 49 -9.45 5.04 -13.94
C LYS A 49 -9.43 6.41 -13.29
N GLU A 50 -10.58 7.06 -13.32
CA GLU A 50 -10.85 8.29 -12.58
C GLU A 50 -11.27 7.92 -11.15
N LEU A 51 -10.68 8.57 -10.15
CA LEU A 51 -10.97 8.35 -8.73
C LEU A 51 -12.35 8.88 -8.36
N LEU A 52 -12.98 8.21 -7.40
CA LEU A 52 -14.20 8.72 -6.79
C LEU A 52 -13.86 9.80 -5.78
N SER A 53 -14.67 10.85 -5.74
CA SER A 53 -14.56 11.87 -4.69
C SER A 53 -14.72 11.24 -3.31
N GLY A 54 -13.81 11.55 -2.39
CA GLY A 54 -13.77 10.99 -1.04
C GLY A 54 -13.02 9.66 -0.93
N ASP A 55 -12.48 9.11 -2.03
CA ASP A 55 -11.66 7.91 -1.99
C ASP A 55 -10.30 8.22 -1.31
N MET A 56 -9.84 7.31 -0.44
CA MET A 56 -8.52 7.45 0.17
C MET A 56 -7.47 7.01 -0.84
N MET A 57 -6.49 7.87 -1.11
CA MET A 57 -5.46 7.62 -2.11
C MET A 57 -4.05 7.77 -1.55
N ILE A 58 -3.14 7.00 -2.12
CA ILE A 58 -1.70 7.15 -1.94
C ILE A 58 -1.11 7.66 -3.25
N SER A 59 -0.26 8.68 -3.16
CA SER A 59 0.48 9.23 -4.28
C SER A 59 1.97 9.33 -3.97
N ASP A 60 2.77 9.40 -5.02
CA ASP A 60 4.17 9.75 -4.98
C ASP A 60 4.39 11.05 -5.80
N SER A 61 5.63 11.46 -6.03
CA SER A 61 5.95 12.68 -6.79
C SER A 61 5.49 12.66 -8.26
N GLN A 62 5.25 11.47 -8.83
CA GLN A 62 4.82 11.30 -10.23
C GLN A 62 3.31 11.16 -10.38
N GLY A 63 2.60 10.77 -9.32
CA GLY A 63 1.15 10.68 -9.32
C GLY A 63 0.59 9.65 -8.36
N ILE A 64 -0.67 9.28 -8.54
CA ILE A 64 -1.34 8.27 -7.71
C ILE A 64 -0.72 6.90 -7.95
N ILE A 65 -0.40 6.20 -6.86
CA ILE A 65 0.10 4.83 -6.89
C ILE A 65 -0.92 3.83 -6.38
N SER A 66 -1.96 4.26 -5.65
CA SER A 66 -3.10 3.41 -5.29
C SER A 66 -4.26 4.21 -4.72
N SER A 67 -5.45 3.60 -4.73
CA SER A 67 -6.58 4.02 -3.88
C SER A 67 -7.21 2.83 -3.17
N ILE A 68 -8.00 3.09 -2.13
CA ILE A 68 -8.67 2.00 -1.38
C ILE A 68 -9.72 1.28 -2.24
N ILE A 69 -10.45 2.00 -3.12
CA ILE A 69 -11.50 1.38 -3.95
C ILE A 69 -10.92 0.64 -5.17
N TYR A 70 -9.89 1.19 -5.82
CA TYR A 70 -9.40 0.68 -7.11
C TYR A 70 -8.05 -0.03 -7.03
N GLY A 71 -7.39 -0.01 -5.87
CA GLY A 71 -6.16 -0.75 -5.62
C GLY A 71 -4.92 -0.10 -6.27
N PRO A 72 -3.82 -0.87 -6.43
CA PRO A 72 -2.54 -0.34 -6.87
C PRO A 72 -2.48 -0.01 -8.37
N ASP A 73 -1.59 0.91 -8.68
CA ASP A 73 -1.28 1.34 -10.04
C ASP A 73 -0.32 0.38 -10.75
N LYS A 74 -0.25 0.54 -12.07
CA LYS A 74 0.62 -0.27 -12.91
C LYS A 74 2.11 0.04 -12.75
N ARG A 75 2.48 1.31 -12.56
CA ARG A 75 3.89 1.73 -12.58
C ARG A 75 4.64 1.16 -11.38
N THR A 76 4.02 1.16 -10.21
CA THR A 76 4.65 0.66 -8.97
C THR A 76 4.31 -0.79 -8.65
N GLN A 77 3.86 -1.57 -9.65
CA GLN A 77 3.55 -2.98 -9.47
C GLN A 77 4.76 -3.75 -8.91
N ILE A 78 4.52 -4.57 -7.88
CA ILE A 78 5.52 -5.55 -7.40
C ILE A 78 5.82 -6.56 -8.52
N THR A 79 7.11 -6.75 -8.79
CA THR A 79 7.62 -7.70 -9.78
C THR A 79 8.47 -8.78 -9.10
N PRO A 80 8.85 -9.86 -9.81
CA PRO A 80 9.81 -10.84 -9.29
C PRO A 80 11.17 -10.24 -8.90
N ASP A 81 11.56 -9.11 -9.51
CA ASP A 81 12.85 -8.44 -9.29
C ASP A 81 12.79 -7.32 -8.24
N THR A 82 11.65 -7.15 -7.56
CA THR A 82 11.48 -6.12 -6.52
C THR A 82 12.35 -6.43 -5.31
N GLN A 83 13.28 -5.53 -5.01
CA GLN A 83 14.21 -5.65 -3.87
C GLN A 83 13.75 -4.82 -2.69
N HIS A 84 13.14 -3.65 -2.95
CA HIS A 84 12.57 -2.79 -1.92
C HIS A 84 11.05 -2.73 -2.11
N VAL A 85 10.30 -3.09 -1.07
CA VAL A 85 8.84 -3.13 -1.10
C VAL A 85 8.25 -2.15 -0.10
N LEU A 86 7.20 -1.44 -0.51
CA LEU A 86 6.38 -0.60 0.34
C LEU A 86 5.00 -1.24 0.47
N PHE A 87 4.57 -1.52 1.69
CA PHE A 87 3.19 -1.88 1.99
C PHE A 87 2.47 -0.70 2.65
N THR A 88 1.32 -0.33 2.12
CA THR A 88 0.45 0.72 2.68
C THR A 88 -0.89 0.12 3.07
N VAL A 89 -1.37 0.42 4.27
CA VAL A 89 -2.61 -0.11 4.83
C VAL A 89 -3.59 1.03 4.98
N TYR A 90 -4.80 0.85 4.45
CA TYR A 90 -5.85 1.86 4.55
C TYR A 90 -6.66 1.63 5.83
N ALA A 91 -6.71 2.65 6.69
CA ALA A 91 -7.43 2.61 7.96
C ALA A 91 -8.45 3.75 8.02
N PRO A 92 -9.69 3.56 7.53
CA PRO A 92 -10.76 4.54 7.73
C PRO A 92 -11.08 4.75 9.23
N PRO A 93 -11.78 5.84 9.58
CA PRO A 93 -12.17 6.12 10.96
C PRO A 93 -12.89 4.93 11.62
N GLY A 94 -12.53 4.65 12.88
CA GLY A 94 -13.05 3.51 13.64
C GLY A 94 -12.12 2.29 13.67
N ILE A 95 -11.02 2.29 12.92
CA ILE A 95 -9.97 1.28 13.02
C ILE A 95 -8.88 1.78 13.97
N GLU A 96 -8.65 1.03 15.04
CA GLU A 96 -7.62 1.38 16.03
C GLU A 96 -6.21 1.28 15.44
N LYS A 97 -5.37 2.27 15.77
CA LYS A 97 -3.94 2.30 15.41
C LYS A 97 -3.18 1.01 15.76
N SER A 98 -3.50 0.45 16.93
CA SER A 98 -2.91 -0.80 17.42
C SER A 98 -3.15 -1.96 16.45
N LYS A 99 -4.35 -2.06 15.86
CA LYS A 99 -4.70 -3.08 14.88
C LYS A 99 -3.93 -2.90 13.57
N VAL A 100 -3.79 -1.67 13.10
CA VAL A 100 -2.99 -1.35 11.91
C VAL A 100 -1.52 -1.71 12.15
N PHE A 101 -0.98 -1.34 13.31
CA PHE A 101 0.40 -1.66 13.67
C PHE A 101 0.66 -3.17 13.75
N LEU A 102 -0.23 -3.91 14.41
CA LEU A 102 -0.13 -5.39 14.50
C LEU A 102 -0.21 -6.04 13.11
N HIS A 103 -1.07 -5.54 12.24
CA HIS A 103 -1.17 -6.04 10.87
C HIS A 103 0.10 -5.75 10.05
N LEU A 104 0.71 -4.57 10.19
CA LEU A 104 2.02 -4.29 9.59
C LEU A 104 3.12 -5.21 10.13
N GLN A 105 3.11 -5.53 11.43
CA GLN A 105 4.04 -6.50 12.02
C GLN A 105 3.81 -7.92 11.49
N ASP A 106 2.57 -8.32 11.25
CA ASP A 106 2.26 -9.61 10.62
C ASP A 106 2.84 -9.66 9.20
N ILE A 107 2.67 -8.60 8.39
CA ILE A 107 3.29 -8.51 7.06
C ILE A 107 4.81 -8.65 7.17
N GLN A 108 5.45 -7.90 8.06
CA GLN A 108 6.90 -8.00 8.31
C GLN A 108 7.32 -9.44 8.63
N ASN A 109 6.62 -10.10 9.57
CA ASN A 109 6.93 -11.47 9.97
C ASN A 109 6.80 -12.45 8.79
N TYR A 110 5.77 -12.27 7.97
CA TYR A 110 5.54 -13.10 6.78
C TYR A 110 6.57 -12.86 5.68
N VAL A 111 7.03 -11.62 5.48
CA VAL A 111 8.17 -11.33 4.58
C VAL A 111 9.42 -12.05 5.09
N HIS A 112 9.69 -11.99 6.39
CA HIS A 112 10.89 -12.62 6.97
C HIS A 112 10.90 -14.15 6.83
N ILE A 113 9.73 -14.81 6.74
CA ILE A 113 9.64 -16.25 6.45
C ILE A 113 10.19 -16.57 5.06
N ILE A 114 9.90 -15.73 4.06
CA ILE A 114 10.28 -15.97 2.66
C ILE A 114 11.63 -15.33 2.30
N ALA A 115 12.07 -14.33 3.07
CA ALA A 115 13.33 -13.61 2.91
C ALA A 115 13.94 -13.33 4.30
N PRO A 116 14.61 -14.32 4.93
CA PRO A 116 15.14 -14.18 6.30
C PRO A 116 16.20 -13.08 6.47
N GLU A 117 16.82 -12.63 5.39
CA GLU A 117 17.81 -11.54 5.41
C GLU A 117 17.19 -10.16 5.15
N SER A 118 15.85 -10.07 4.99
CA SER A 118 15.17 -8.79 4.77
C SER A 118 15.24 -7.89 6.00
N GLU A 119 15.48 -6.60 5.78
CA GLU A 119 15.47 -5.58 6.83
C GLU A 119 14.23 -4.68 6.71
N VAL A 120 13.87 -4.03 7.83
CA VAL A 120 12.76 -3.06 7.85
C VAL A 120 13.33 -1.66 8.06
N GLU A 121 13.24 -0.86 7.01
CA GLU A 121 13.61 0.55 7.03
C GLU A 121 12.58 1.41 7.78
N LEU A 122 11.28 1.11 7.60
CA LEU A 122 10.20 1.89 8.20
C LEU A 122 8.98 1.01 8.51
N LEU A 123 8.50 1.07 9.75
CA LEU A 123 7.21 0.53 10.17
C LEU A 123 6.53 1.57 11.07
N LYS A 124 5.52 2.24 10.54
CA LYS A 124 4.88 3.37 11.22
C LYS A 124 3.41 3.50 10.84
N VAL A 125 2.59 3.87 11.81
CA VAL A 125 1.19 4.25 11.60
C VAL A 125 1.07 5.76 11.78
N TYR A 126 0.56 6.40 10.74
CA TYR A 126 0.23 7.82 10.74
C TYR A 126 -1.25 7.98 11.02
N GLU A 127 -1.59 9.03 11.75
CA GLU A 127 -2.97 9.46 12.01
C GLU A 127 -3.05 10.90 11.53
N ASP A 128 -4.21 11.29 11.00
CA ASP A 128 -4.46 12.69 10.77
C ASP A 128 -4.42 13.40 12.13
N LYS A 129 -3.70 14.51 12.22
CA LYS A 129 -3.74 15.32 13.44
C LYS A 129 -4.98 16.17 13.31
N ASP A 130 -5.90 16.05 14.27
CA ASP A 130 -7.00 17.02 14.44
C ASP A 130 -6.50 18.48 14.31
#